data_AF-A0A2V9RQE4-F1
#
_entry.id   AF-A0A2V9RQE4-F1
#
_cell.length_a   1.000
_cell.length_b   1.000
_cell.length_c   1.000
_cell.angle_alpha   90.00
_cell.angle_beta   90.00
_cell.angle_gamma   90.00
#
_symmetry.space_group_name_H-M   'P 1'
#
loop_
_entity.id
_entity.type
_entity.pdbx_description
1 polymer ?
#
loop_
_entity_poly.entity_id
_entity_poly.type
_entity_poly.pdbx_seq_one_letter_code
_entity_poly.pdbx_strand_id
1 'polypeptide(L)' 'MPWKASSVMEEKLRFVFEYEQHEQTMREVCQSFGISRETGYFWLRRYQTQGVMGIDPLSNPKPKPTNSPAPSA' A
#
# COMPACT_ATOMS: atom_id res chain seq x y z
N MET A 1 18.35 16.47 -0.95
CA MET A 1 17.44 16.43 -2.11
C MET A 1 16.04 16.14 -1.59
N PRO A 2 15.08 17.09 -1.69
CA PRO A 2 13.76 16.94 -1.10
C PRO A 2 12.99 15.86 -1.87
N TRP A 3 12.30 15.03 -1.10
CA TRP A 3 11.87 13.70 -1.49
C TRP A 3 10.86 13.70 -2.65
N LYS A 4 11.06 12.78 -3.60
CA LYS A 4 10.10 12.39 -4.63
C LYS A 4 8.93 11.63 -3.99
N ALA A 5 8.08 12.32 -3.24
CA ALA A 5 6.80 11.77 -2.81
C ALA A 5 5.94 11.34 -4.01
N SER A 6 6.09 12.02 -5.16
CA SER A 6 5.44 11.67 -6.42
C SER A 6 5.82 10.27 -6.91
N SER A 7 7.11 9.89 -6.87
CA SER A 7 7.56 8.61 -7.41
C SER A 7 6.94 7.43 -6.67
N VAL A 8 6.80 7.52 -5.35
CA VAL A 8 6.20 6.43 -4.55
C VAL A 8 4.70 6.33 -4.80
N MET A 9 4.00 7.46 -4.94
CA MET A 9 2.57 7.47 -5.22
C MET A 9 2.26 6.98 -6.63
N GLU A 10 3.04 7.41 -7.61
CA GLU A 10 2.96 6.97 -9.00
C GLU A 10 3.21 5.46 -9.12
N GLU A 11 4.18 4.92 -8.38
CA GLU A 11 4.50 3.48 -8.40
C GLU A 11 3.37 2.64 -7.80
N LYS A 12 2.73 3.12 -6.72
CA LYS A 12 1.53 2.48 -6.14
C LYS A 12 0.33 2.52 -7.08
N LEU A 13 0.12 3.64 -7.76
CA LEU A 13 -0.96 3.78 -8.75
C LEU A 13 -0.74 2.84 -9.93
N ARG A 14 0.51 2.75 -10.40
CA ARG A 14 0.90 1.84 -11.47
C ARG A 14 0.65 0.38 -11.07
N PHE A 15 0.98 0.00 -9.83
CA PHE A 15 0.68 -1.32 -9.30
C PHE A 15 -0.83 -1.65 -9.38
N VAL A 16 -1.68 -0.73 -8.93
CA VAL A 16 -3.14 -0.92 -8.95
C VAL A 16 -3.66 -1.03 -10.39
N PHE A 17 -3.19 -0.15 -11.28
CA PHE A 17 -3.58 -0.17 -12.68
C PHE A 17 -3.19 -1.49 -13.35
N GLU A 18 -1.96 -1.95 -13.12
CA GLU A 18 -1.45 -3.20 -13.70
C GLU A 18 -2.19 -4.44 -13.17
N TYR A 19 -2.71 -4.37 -11.94
CA TYR A 19 -3.62 -5.40 -11.40
C TYR A 19 -5.04 -5.31 -11.97
N GLU A 20 -5.60 -4.10 -12.15
CA GLU A 20 -6.95 -3.89 -12.72
C GLU A 20 -7.04 -4.28 -14.21
N GLN A 21 -5.92 -4.33 -14.92
CA GLN A 21 -5.90 -4.86 -16.30
C GLN A 21 -6.23 -6.36 -16.37
N HIS A 22 -6.23 -7.07 -15.23
CA HIS A 22 -6.51 -8.51 -15.14
C HIS A 22 -5.58 -9.40 -15.99
N GLU A 23 -4.50 -8.85 -16.54
CA GLU A 23 -3.51 -9.56 -17.37
C GLU A 23 -2.51 -10.36 -16.53
N GLN A 24 -2.31 -9.97 -15.28
CA GLN A 24 -1.36 -10.57 -14.34
C GLN A 24 -2.03 -10.89 -13.02
N THR A 25 -1.61 -11.98 -12.38
CA THR A 25 -2.07 -12.32 -11.03
C THR A 25 -1.44 -11.42 -9.98
N MET A 26 -2.06 -11.32 -8.80
CA MET A 26 -1.51 -10.57 -7.65
C MET A 26 -0.04 -10.94 -7.37
N ARG A 27 0.33 -12.22 -7.57
CA ARG A 27 1.70 -12.70 -7.37
C ARG A 27 2.66 -12.09 -8.39
N GLU A 28 2.29 -12.08 -9.67
CA GLU A 28 3.12 -11.58 -10.76
C GLU A 28 3.32 -10.07 -10.65
N VAL A 29 2.23 -9.32 -10.41
CA VAL A 29 2.33 -7.87 -10.20
C VAL A 29 3.17 -7.57 -8.96
N CYS A 30 2.98 -8.25 -7.84
CA CYS A 30 3.82 -8.05 -6.65
C CYS A 30 5.31 -8.35 -6.92
N GLN A 31 5.60 -9.37 -7.72
CA GLN A 31 6.98 -9.72 -8.09
C GLN A 31 7.61 -8.65 -9.00
N SER A 32 6.88 -8.12 -9.97
CA SER A 32 7.34 -7.04 -10.86
C SER A 32 7.65 -5.75 -10.09
N PHE A 33 6.90 -5.47 -9.03
CA PHE A 33 7.09 -4.30 -8.16
C PHE A 33 8.00 -4.57 -6.95
N GLY A 34 8.49 -5.81 -6.76
CA GLY A 34 9.36 -6.17 -5.64
C GLY A 34 8.69 -6.04 -4.25
N ILE A 35 7.37 -6.14 -4.18
CA ILE A 35 6.60 -6.02 -2.93
C ILE A 35 6.02 -7.36 -2.47
N SER A 36 5.70 -7.43 -1.19
CA SER A 36 4.96 -8.56 -0.63
C SER A 36 3.50 -8.55 -1.07
N ARG A 37 2.92 -9.75 -1.27
CA ARG A 37 1.49 -9.92 -1.56
C ARG A 37 0.57 -9.25 -0.53
N GLU A 38 0.96 -9.29 0.75
CA GLU A 38 0.22 -8.62 1.83
C GLU A 38 0.12 -7.11 1.62
N THR A 39 1.24 -6.46 1.23
CA THR A 39 1.29 -5.05 0.87
C THR A 39 0.43 -4.76 -0.36
N GLY A 40 0.49 -5.62 -1.38
CA GLY A 40 -0.34 -5.49 -2.58
C GLY A 40 -1.84 -5.53 -2.28
N TYR A 41 -2.30 -6.49 -1.49
CA TYR A 41 -3.70 -6.56 -1.04
C TYR A 41 -4.11 -5.35 -0.19
N PHE A 42 -3.21 -4.86 0.67
CA PHE A 42 -3.47 -3.68 1.49
C PHE A 42 -3.67 -2.42 0.62
N TRP A 43 -2.81 -2.19 -0.37
CA TRP A 43 -2.96 -1.07 -1.30
C TRP A 43 -4.24 -1.18 -2.12
N LEU A 44 -4.53 -2.37 -2.66
CA LEU A 44 -5.75 -2.61 -3.42
C LEU A 44 -7.01 -2.33 -2.59
N ARG A 45 -7.06 -2.83 -1.34
CA ARG A 45 -8.20 -2.60 -0.45
C ARG A 45 -8.42 -1.12 -0.16
N ARG A 46 -7.34 -0.38 0.08
CA ARG A 46 -7.42 1.07 0.31
C ARG A 46 -7.85 1.82 -0.94
N TYR A 47 -7.33 1.43 -2.10
CA TYR A 47 -7.74 2.00 -3.37
C TYR A 47 -9.23 1.75 -3.65
N GLN A 48 -9.72 0.53 -3.44
CA GLN A 48 -11.15 0.21 -3.63
C GLN A 48 -12.06 0.98 -2.66
N THR A 49 -11.56 1.33 -1.47
CA THR A 49 -12.36 2.02 -0.44
C THR A 49 -12.32 3.55 -0.57
N GLN A 50 -11.16 4.11 -0.95
CA GLN A 50 -10.87 5.56 -0.88
C GLN A 50 -10.32 6.13 -2.19
N GLY A 51 -10.23 5.31 -3.25
CA GLY A 51 -9.62 5.66 -4.52
C GLY A 51 -8.14 6.01 -4.36
N VAL A 52 -7.68 6.92 -5.22
CA VAL A 52 -6.31 7.46 -5.23
C VAL A 52 -5.88 8.01 -3.85
N MET A 53 -6.79 8.54 -3.03
CA MET A 53 -6.43 9.06 -1.70
C MET A 53 -6.04 7.97 -0.70
N GLY A 54 -6.48 6.73 -0.91
CA GLY A 54 -6.17 5.60 -0.03
C GLY A 54 -4.73 5.09 -0.16
N ILE A 55 -4.08 5.34 -1.29
CA ILE A 55 -2.71 4.87 -1.58
C ILE A 55 -1.65 5.94 -1.26
N ASP A 56 -2.07 7.16 -0.97
CA ASP A 56 -1.18 8.27 -0.63
C ASP A 56 -0.27 7.94 0.58
N PRO A 57 1.04 8.21 0.51
CA PRO A 57 1.97 7.94 1.60
C PRO A 57 1.68 8.72 2.88
N LEU A 58 1.00 9.88 2.81
CA LEU A 58 0.57 10.65 3.99
C LEU A 58 -0.64 10.01 4.68
N SER A 59 -1.36 9.15 3.98
CA SER A 59 -2.47 8.35 4.50
C SER A 59 -2.01 7.11 5.26
N ASN A 60 -0.71 6.92 5.53
CA ASN A 60 -0.27 5.95 6.53
C ASN A 60 -0.69 6.49 7.91
N PRO A 61 -1.74 5.94 8.57
CA PRO A 61 -1.90 6.23 9.98
C PRO A 61 -0.62 5.74 10.63
N LYS A 62 0.14 6.66 11.22
CA LYS A 62 1.23 6.27 12.12
C LYS A 62 0.67 5.17 13.02
N PRO A 63 1.38 4.05 13.25
CA PRO A 63 0.91 3.07 14.22
C PRO A 63 0.56 3.85 15.48
N LYS A 64 -0.69 3.76 15.93
CA LYS A 64 -1.07 4.32 17.22
C LYS A 64 -0.08 3.69 18.21
N PRO A 65 0.60 4.46 19.08
CA PRO A 65 1.42 3.85 20.11
C PRO A 65 0.50 2.90 20.87
N THR A 66 0.75 1.60 20.73
CA THR A 66 0.00 0.56 21.42
C THR A 66 0.38 0.66 22.88
N ASN A 67 -0.30 1.54 23.62
CA ASN A 67 -0.21 1.59 25.06
C ASN A 67 -1.07 0.44 25.60
N SER A 68 -0.62 -0.80 25.38
CA SER A 68 -1.15 -1.96 26.09
C SER A 68 -0.61 -1.88 27.52
N PRO A 69 -1.46 -1.78 28.56
CA PRO A 69 -0.97 -1.97 29.91
C PRO A 69 -0.44 -3.40 30.03
N ALA A 70 0.75 -3.55 30.61
CA ALA A 70 1.33 -4.85 30.92
C ALA A 70 0.31 -5.68 31.71
N PRO A 71 0.12 -6.98 31.40
CA PRO A 71 -0.70 -7.82 32.25
C PRO A 71 -0.02 -7.94 33.62
N SER A 72 -0.67 -7.41 34.66
CA SER A 72 -0.34 -7.73 36.04
C SER A 72 -0.78 -9.16 36.32
N ALA A 73 0.17 -10.06 36.55
CA ALA A 73 0.00 -11.30 37.29
C ALA A 73 1.33 -11.66 37.95
#